data_AF-A0A242M3R6-F1
#
_entry.id   AF-A0A242M3R6-F1
#
_cell.length_a   1.000
_cell.length_b   1.000
_cell.length_c   1.000
_cell.angle_alpha   90.00
_cell.angle_beta   90.00
_cell.angle_gamma   90.00
#
_symmetry.space_group_name_H-M   'P 1'
#
loop_
_entity.id
_entity.type
_entity.pdbx_description
1 polymer ?
#
loop_
_entity_poly.entity_id
_entity_poly.type
_entity_poly.pdbx_seq_one_letter_code
_entity_poly.pdbx_strand_id
1 'polypeptide(L)' 'MQDKNFKDLNHLKTTFGAADYVKPHTVFDIGGNKYRLIAAIHYNTHKVFVRNVLTHAEYDTDKWREKK' A
#
# COMPACT_ATOMS: atom_id res chain seq x y z
N MET A 1 21.83 4.50 -5.96
CA MET A 1 20.36 4.35 -5.88
C MET A 1 19.81 5.73 -5.58
N GLN A 2 18.92 6.29 -6.40
CA GLN A 2 18.38 7.64 -6.17
C GLN A 2 17.58 7.65 -4.87
N ASP A 3 17.87 8.62 -4.00
CA ASP A 3 17.15 8.87 -2.75
C ASP A 3 15.77 9.42 -3.10
N LYS A 4 14.80 8.52 -3.27
CA LYS A 4 13.42 8.90 -3.60
C LYS A 4 12.72 9.34 -2.32
N ASN A 5 12.73 10.64 -2.11
CA ASN A 5 12.05 11.27 -0.98
C ASN A 5 10.52 11.30 -1.27
N PHE A 6 9.80 10.30 -0.74
CA PHE A 6 8.34 10.21 -0.86
C PHE A 6 7.69 11.11 0.19
N LYS A 7 7.25 12.30 -0.24
CA LYS A 7 6.63 13.30 0.64
C LYS A 7 5.13 13.09 0.80
N ASP A 8 4.50 12.46 -0.19
CA ASP A 8 3.06 12.26 -0.25
C ASP A 8 2.70 11.09 -1.18
N LEU A 9 1.40 10.80 -1.22
CA LEU A 9 0.81 9.76 -2.06
C LEU A 9 1.03 10.01 -3.56
N ASN A 10 1.13 11.26 -4.02
CA ASN A 10 1.31 11.55 -5.44
C ASN A 10 2.70 11.12 -5.92
N HIS A 11 3.74 11.42 -5.14
CA HIS A 11 5.09 10.91 -5.42
C HIS A 11 5.15 9.38 -5.41
N LEU A 12 4.40 8.78 -4.49
CA LEU A 12 4.31 7.33 -4.37
C LEU A 12 3.63 6.71 -5.60
N LYS A 13 2.52 7.28 -6.06
CA LYS A 13 1.83 6.86 -7.30
C LYS A 13 2.69 7.04 -8.56
N THR A 14 3.52 8.08 -8.63
CA THR A 14 4.45 8.26 -9.77
C THR A 14 5.47 7.13 -9.85
N THR A 15 5.91 6.57 -8.72
CA THR A 15 6.86 5.44 -8.71
C THR A 15 6.14 4.09 -8.80
N PHE A 16 5.01 3.96 -8.12
CA PHE A 16 4.20 2.76 -8.05
C PHE A 16 2.83 3.09 -8.66
N GLY A 17 2.74 3.05 -10.00
CA GLY A 17 1.54 3.45 -10.73
C GLY A 17 0.27 2.67 -10.34
N ALA A 18 0.44 1.46 -9.82
CA ALA A 18 -0.63 0.59 -9.32
C ALA A 18 -0.90 0.75 -7.81
N ALA A 19 -0.31 1.75 -7.14
CA ALA A 19 -0.58 1.99 -5.73
C ALA A 19 -1.91 2.72 -5.55
N ASP A 20 -2.80 2.12 -4.75
CA ASP A 20 -4.11 2.69 -4.43
C ASP A 20 -4.19 3.15 -2.98
N TYR A 21 -4.92 4.23 -2.76
CA TYR A 21 -5.17 4.74 -1.40
C TYR A 21 -6.57 4.36 -0.94
N VAL A 22 -6.61 3.49 0.06
CA VAL A 22 -7.83 3.01 0.71
C VAL A 22 -7.77 3.45 2.17
N LYS A 23 -8.29 4.65 2.45
CA LYS A 23 -8.15 5.31 3.76
C LYS A 23 -8.42 4.33 4.92
N PRO A 24 -7.50 4.20 5.91
CA PRO A 24 -6.24 4.96 6.08
C PRO A 24 -4.98 4.33 5.43
N HIS A 25 -5.12 3.28 4.62
CA HIS A 25 -4.04 2.46 4.09
C HIS A 25 -3.69 2.78 2.62
N THR A 26 -2.48 2.39 2.23
CA THR A 26 -2.03 2.32 0.83
C THR A 26 -1.88 0.84 0.45
N VAL A 27 -2.43 0.47 -0.70
CA VAL A 27 -2.43 -0.89 -1.23
C VAL A 27 -1.47 -0.95 -2.42
N PHE A 28 -0.62 -1.97 -2.46
CA PHE A 28 0.33 -2.20 -3.54
C PHE A 28 0.10 -3.55 -4.20
N ASP A 29 0.18 -3.56 -5.52
CA ASP A 29 0.19 -4.77 -6.32
C ASP A 29 1.59 -5.36 -6.37
N ILE A 30 1.75 -6.61 -5.88
CA ILE A 30 3.05 -7.28 -5.82
C ILE A 30 2.99 -8.70 -6.42
N GLY A 31 4.17 -9.25 -6.72
CA GLY A 31 4.29 -10.64 -7.22
C GLY A 31 3.64 -10.88 -8.58
N GLY A 32 3.69 -9.89 -9.48
CA GLY A 32 3.03 -9.96 -10.79
C GLY A 32 1.51 -9.84 -10.69
N ASN A 33 1.02 -8.91 -9.85
CA ASN A 33 -0.40 -8.64 -9.61
C ASN A 33 -1.16 -9.78 -8.87
N LYS A 34 -0.45 -10.75 -8.29
CA LYS A 34 -1.08 -11.89 -7.59
C LYS A 34 -1.50 -11.58 -6.16
N TYR A 35 -0.84 -10.59 -5.56
CA TYR A 35 -1.04 -10.21 -4.16
C TYR A 35 -1.27 -8.71 -3.99
N ARG A 36 -1.87 -8.37 -2.85
CA ARG A 36 -2.12 -7.02 -2.37
C ARG A 36 -1.41 -6.83 -1.04
N LEU A 37 -0.45 -5.92 -1.01
CA LEU A 37 0.23 -5.48 0.19
C LEU A 37 -0.50 -4.26 0.74
N ILE A 38 -1.10 -4.39 1.92
CA ILE A 38 -1.80 -3.30 2.60
C ILE A 38 -0.84 -2.71 3.63
N ALA A 39 -0.52 -1.42 3.51
CA ALA A 39 0.39 -0.73 4.41
C ALA A 39 -0.16 0.61 4.90
N ALA A 40 0.19 0.98 6.13
CA ALA A 40 0.03 2.35 6.62
C ALA A 40 1.37 3.09 6.48
N ILE A 41 1.35 4.27 5.85
CA ILE A 41 2.56 5.05 5.56
C ILE A 41 2.52 6.33 6.36
N HIS A 42 3.54 6.53 7.19
CA HIS A 42 3.73 7.76 7.95
C HIS A 42 4.82 8.58 7.25
N TYR A 43 4.41 9.41 6.30
CA TYR A 43 5.33 10.22 5.48
C TYR A 43 6.18 11.19 6.30
N ASN A 44 5.67 11.71 7.43
CA ASN A 44 6.43 12.59 8.32
C ASN A 44 7.62 11.91 9.02
N THR A 45 7.52 10.60 9.26
CA THR A 45 8.56 9.82 9.96
C THR A 45 9.29 8.86 9.04
N HIS A 46 8.94 8.87 7.75
CA HIS A 46 9.41 7.91 6.74
C HIS A 46 9.28 6.44 7.18
N LYS A 47 8.17 6.10 7.86
CA LYS A 47 7.89 4.73 8.32
C LYS A 47 6.78 4.10 7.51
N VAL A 48 6.96 2.81 7.19
CA VAL A 48 5.97 1.98 6.52
C VAL A 48 5.62 0.81 7.44
N PHE A 49 4.34 0.65 7.72
CA PHE A 49 3.81 -0.45 8.52
C PHE A 49 3.02 -1.39 7.63
N VAL A 50 3.54 -2.59 7.40
CA VAL A 50 2.82 -3.64 6.70
C VAL A 50 1.71 -4.18 7.60
N ARG A 51 0.46 -4.11 7.15
CA ARG A 51 -0.71 -4.59 7.90
C ARG A 51 -1.08 -6.00 7.48
N ASN A 52 -1.18 -6.24 6.18
CA ASN A 52 -1.53 -7.54 5.62
C ASN A 52 -0.87 -7.73 4.25
N VAL A 53 -0.65 -8.99 3.89
CA VAL A 53 -0.33 -9.41 2.52
C VAL A 53 -1.36 -10.47 2.15
N LEU A 54 -2.17 -10.20 1.13
CA LEU A 54 -3.31 -11.03 0.76
C LEU A 54 -3.20 -11.42 -0.71
N THR A 55 -3.77 -12.57 -1.08
CA THR A 55 -4.08 -12.85 -2.49
C THR A 55 -5.14 -11.89 -3.01
N HIS A 56 -5.27 -11.78 -4.33
CA HIS A 56 -6.33 -10.99 -4.93
C HIS A 56 -7.73 -11.42 -4.44
N ALA A 57 -7.99 -12.74 -4.38
CA ALA A 57 -9.27 -13.28 -3.93
C ALA A 57 -9.57 -12.93 -2.47
N GLU A 58 -8.57 -12.99 -1.57
CA GLU A 58 -8.75 -12.62 -0.16
C GLU A 58 -8.97 -11.11 0.01
N TYR A 59 -8.27 -10.30 -0.78
CA TYR A 59 -8.44 -8.84 -0.79
C TYR A 59 -9.87 -8.44 -1.18
N ASP A 60 -10.43 -9.09 -2.20
CA ASP A 60 -11.77 -8.81 -2.71
C ASP A 60 -12.89 -9.17 -1.71
N THR A 61 -12.60 -9.97 -0.67
CA THR A 61 -13.57 -10.24 0.39
C THR A 61 -13.80 -9.05 1.33
N ASP A 62 -12.99 -7.99 1.23
CA ASP A 62 -13.01 -6.77 2.06
C ASP A 62 -12.92 -6.97 3.60
N LYS A 63 -12.83 -8.21 4.09
CA LYS A 63 -12.68 -8.57 5.52
C LYS A 63 -11.47 -7.92 6.18
N TRP A 64 -10.44 -7.61 5.41
CA TRP A 64 -9.23 -6.95 5.89
C TRP A 64 -9.49 -5.50 6.34
N ARG A 65 -10.61 -4.89 5.93
CA ARG A 65 -11.05 -3.56 6.34
C ARG A 65 -11.76 -3.55 7.70
N GLU A 66 -12.23 -4.69 8.21
CA GLU A 66 -13.15 -4.78 9.35
C GLU A 66 -12.50 -4.66 10.74
N LYS A 67 -11.22 -4.29 10.83
CA LYS A 67 -10.58 -4.07 12.14
C LYS A 67 -10.96 -2.69 12.69
N LYS A 68 -12.04 -2.66 13.48
CA LYS A 68 -12.41 -1.58 14.42
C LYS A 68 -11.35 -1.40 15.50
#